data_AF-A0A2N5GG98-F1
#
_entry.id   AF-A0A2N5GG98-F1
#
_cell.length_a   1.000
_cell.length_b   1.000
_cell.length_c   1.000
_cell.angle_alpha   90.00
_cell.angle_beta   90.00
_cell.angle_gamma   90.00
#
_symmetry.space_group_name_H-M   'P 1'
#
loop_
_entity.id
_entity.type
_entity.pdbx_description
1 polymer ?
#
loop_
_entity_poly.entity_id
_entity_poly.type
_entity_poly.pdbx_seq_one_letter_code
_entity_poly.pdbx_strand_id
1 'polypeptide(L)'
;MTVLFGTVEYFERELLEYTAVISLKEMGKDYISAAYSRLEDELLNDFICDDKVKVECLRNLSVAKDRLEDKIFETPIGKIV
;
A
#
# COMPACT_ATOMS: atom_id res chain seq x y z
N MET A 1 -11.38 12.74 1.15
CA MET A 1 -11.18 12.50 2.60
C MET A 1 -9.73 12.83 2.90
N THR A 2 -9.45 13.69 3.88
CA THR A 2 -8.07 13.97 4.30
C THR A 2 -7.59 12.83 5.18
N VAL A 3 -6.70 11.99 4.68
CA VAL A 3 -5.98 10.99 5.48
C VAL A 3 -4.67 11.61 5.97
N LEU A 4 -4.33 11.35 7.23
CA LEU A 4 -3.11 11.86 7.85
C LEU A 4 -1.91 11.04 7.36
N PHE A 5 -0.83 11.71 6.99
CA PHE A 5 0.39 11.05 6.55
C PHE A 5 0.86 10.02 7.60
N GLY A 6 1.31 8.86 7.13
CA GLY A 6 1.87 7.82 7.98
C GLY A 6 0.84 6.93 8.68
N THR A 7 -0.47 7.18 8.57
CA THR A 7 -1.48 6.25 9.08
C THR A 7 -1.68 5.06 8.14
N VAL A 8 -2.31 4.00 8.65
CA VAL A 8 -2.64 2.81 7.84
C VAL A 8 -3.52 3.20 6.65
N GLU A 9 -4.53 4.05 6.86
CA GLU A 9 -5.46 4.49 5.81
C GLU A 9 -4.77 5.35 4.75
N TYR A 10 -3.74 6.12 5.14
CA TYR A 10 -2.89 6.82 4.19
C TYR A 10 -2.17 5.82 3.28
N PHE A 11 -1.49 4.83 3.85
CA PHE A 11 -0.77 3.84 3.06
C PHE A 11 -1.70 2.92 2.24
N GLU A 12 -2.89 2.57 2.72
CA GLU A 12 -3.89 1.86 1.92
C GLU A 12 -4.23 2.65 0.64
N ARG A 13 -4.42 3.96 0.77
CA ARG A 13 -4.67 4.84 -0.38
C ARG A 13 -3.48 4.90 -1.32
N GLU A 14 -2.27 5.15 -0.81
CA GLU A 14 -1.07 5.26 -1.65
C GLU A 14 -0.77 3.95 -2.39
N LEU A 15 -0.92 2.79 -1.73
CA LEU A 15 -0.77 1.48 -2.36
C LEU A 15 -1.75 1.33 -3.53
N LEU A 16 -3.03 1.70 -3.34
CA LEU A 16 -4.02 1.64 -4.41
C LEU A 16 -3.71 2.64 -5.55
N GLU A 17 -3.29 3.86 -5.23
CA GLU A 17 -2.95 4.88 -6.23
C GLU A 17 -1.76 4.46 -7.09
N TYR A 18 -0.69 3.93 -6.48
CA TYR A 18 0.45 3.39 -7.23
C TYR A 18 0.05 2.27 -8.19
N THR A 19 -0.89 1.43 -7.78
CA THR A 19 -1.39 0.33 -8.61
C THR A 19 -2.35 0.78 -9.70
N ALA A 20 -2.96 1.96 -9.56
CA ALA A 20 -3.75 2.59 -10.61
C ALA A 20 -2.87 3.27 -11.68
N VAL A 21 -1.70 3.78 -11.29
CA VAL A 21 -0.73 4.42 -12.20
C VAL A 21 0.02 3.39 -13.03
N ILE A 22 0.36 2.24 -12.44
CA ILE A 22 0.98 1.14 -13.17
C ILE A 22 -0.15 0.30 -13.77
N SER A 23 -0.32 0.32 -15.09
CA SER A 23 -1.39 -0.44 -15.76
C SER A 23 -1.45 -1.88 -15.27
N LEU A 24 -2.52 -2.23 -14.53
CA LEU A 24 -2.83 -3.55 -13.94
C LEU A 24 -2.66 -4.73 -14.93
N LYS A 25 -2.65 -4.46 -16.24
CA LYS A 25 -2.41 -5.44 -17.31
C LYS A 25 -1.00 -6.04 -17.32
N GLU A 26 0.03 -5.35 -16.81
CA GLU A 26 1.42 -5.79 -16.98
C GLU A 26 1.99 -6.56 -15.77
N MET A 27 1.44 -6.40 -14.55
CA MET A 27 2.05 -6.94 -13.32
C MET A 27 1.37 -8.18 -12.70
N GLY A 28 0.27 -8.67 -13.25
CA GLY A 28 -0.40 -9.87 -12.72
C GLY A 28 -0.82 -9.70 -11.25
N LYS A 29 -0.72 -10.75 -10.42
CA LYS A 29 -1.22 -10.79 -9.02
C LYS A 29 -0.36 -10.02 -8.00
N ASP A 30 0.81 -9.51 -8.40
CA ASP A 30 1.84 -8.96 -7.49
C ASP A 30 1.89 -7.44 -7.40
N TYR A 31 0.87 -6.74 -7.91
CA TYR A 31 0.88 -5.27 -7.99
C TYR A 31 0.97 -4.58 -6.62
N ILE A 32 0.33 -5.12 -5.58
CA ILE A 32 0.42 -4.56 -4.22
C ILE A 32 1.82 -4.73 -3.66
N SER A 33 2.45 -5.89 -3.86
CA SER A 33 3.82 -6.15 -3.42
C SER A 33 4.83 -5.21 -4.10
N ALA A 34 4.63 -4.88 -5.38
CA ALA A 34 5.45 -3.90 -6.08
C ALA A 34 5.29 -2.48 -5.51
N ALA A 35 4.04 -2.03 -5.30
CA ALA A 35 3.77 -0.73 -4.68
C ALA A 35 4.30 -0.64 -3.24
N TYR A 36 4.17 -1.72 -2.47
CA TYR A 36 4.73 -1.83 -1.13
C TYR A 36 6.24 -1.67 -1.13
N SER A 37 6.94 -2.42 -1.99
CA SER A 37 8.42 -2.40 -2.05
C SER A 37 8.94 -1.00 -2.39
N ARG A 38 8.22 -0.29 -3.26
CA ARG A 38 8.55 1.09 -3.60
C ARG A 38 8.36 2.05 -2.42
N LEU A 39 7.21 2.01 -1.76
CA LEU A 39 6.94 2.85 -0.60
C LEU A 39 7.89 2.55 0.58
N GLU A 40 8.26 1.27 0.75
CA GLU A 40 9.26 0.86 1.74
C GLU A 40 10.63 1.47 1.43
N ASP A 41 11.07 1.42 0.17
CA ASP A 41 12.33 2.04 -0.28
C ASP A 41 12.33 3.56 -0.06
N GLU A 42 11.23 4.24 -0.42
CA GLU A 42 11.05 5.68 -0.20
C GLU A 42 11.12 6.04 1.30
N LEU A 43 10.53 5.23 2.18
CA LEU A 43 10.58 5.44 3.63
C LEU A 43 11.97 5.20 4.24
N LEU A 44 12.73 4.25 3.70
CA LEU A 44 14.06 3.91 4.19
C LEU A 44 15.11 4.92 3.72
N ASN A 45 15.05 5.33 2.44
CA ASN A 45 16.14 6.03 1.77
C ASN A 45 15.86 7.51 1.53
N ASP A 46 14.60 7.89 1.25
CA ASP A 46 14.26 9.27 0.86
C ASP A 46 13.52 10.06 1.95
N PHE A 47 12.87 9.37 2.88
CA PHE A 47 12.16 10.00 3.98
C PHE A 47 13.11 10.38 5.12
N ILE A 48 13.41 11.68 5.25
CA ILE A 48 14.24 12.22 6.33
C ILE A 48 13.35 12.56 7.53
N CYS A 49 13.30 11.67 8.51
CA CYS A 49 12.55 11.83 9.75
C CYS A 49 13.21 11.06 10.90
N ASP A 50 12.72 11.26 12.12
CA ASP A 50 13.11 10.52 13.31
C ASP A 50 12.91 9.01 13.11
N ASP A 51 13.87 8.19 13.53
CA ASP A 51 13.84 6.73 13.34
C ASP A 51 12.56 6.10 13.91
N LYS A 52 12.06 6.64 15.03
CA LYS A 52 10.79 6.20 15.63
C LYS A 52 9.61 6.39 14.68
N VAL A 53 9.56 7.51 13.98
CA VAL A 53 8.50 7.83 13.01
C VAL A 53 8.65 6.94 11.78
N LYS A 54 9.88 6.69 11.31
CA LYS A 54 10.12 5.76 10.19
C LYS A 54 9.63 4.34 10.51
N VAL A 55 9.98 3.82 11.68
CA VAL A 55 9.55 2.49 12.14
C VAL A 55 8.03 2.40 12.23
N GLU A 56 7.38 3.44 12.75
CA GLU A 56 5.91 3.51 12.78
C GLU A 56 5.30 3.51 11.38
N CYS A 57 5.86 4.30 10.45
CA CYS A 57 5.40 4.34 9.06
C CYS A 57 5.55 2.97 8.38
N LEU A 58 6.71 2.31 8.52
CA LEU A 58 6.94 0.98 7.96
C LEU A 58 5.97 -0.07 8.51
N ARG A 59 5.71 -0.03 9.82
CA ARG A 59 4.71 -0.91 10.46
C ARG A 59 3.32 -0.65 9.88
N ASN A 60 2.92 0.61 9.77
CA ASN A 60 1.59 0.97 9.26
C ASN A 60 1.44 0.63 7.77
N LEU A 61 2.52 0.76 6.98
CA LEU A 61 2.57 0.31 5.58
C LEU A 61 2.40 -1.20 5.46
N SER A 62 3.05 -1.99 6.32
CA SER A 62 2.87 -3.45 6.38
C SER A 62 1.42 -3.82 6.68
N VAL A 63 0.82 -3.19 7.70
CA VAL A 63 -0.58 -3.43 8.07
C VAL A 63 -1.54 -3.04 6.93
N ALA A 64 -1.25 -1.97 6.20
CA ALA A 64 -2.06 -1.56 5.06
C ALA A 64 -2.03 -2.60 3.93
N LYS A 65 -0.85 -3.17 3.64
CA LYS A 65 -0.71 -4.26 2.67
C LYS A 65 -1.55 -5.47 3.07
N ASP A 66 -1.40 -5.96 4.30
CA ASP A 66 -2.13 -7.13 4.80
C ASP A 66 -3.65 -6.91 4.68
N ARG A 67 -4.16 -5.74 5.11
CA ARG A 67 -5.57 -5.39 5.00
C ARG A 67 -6.08 -5.35 3.56
N LEU A 68 -5.27 -4.87 2.60
CA LEU A 68 -5.66 -4.83 1.19
C LEU A 68 -5.68 -6.23 0.58
N GLU A 69 -4.70 -7.06 0.92
CA GLU A 69 -4.66 -8.46 0.49
C GLU A 69 -5.90 -9.20 1.02
N ASP A 70 -6.21 -9.08 2.31
CA ASP A 70 -7.41 -9.67 2.93
C ASP A 70 -8.70 -9.20 2.22
N LYS A 71 -8.86 -7.90 1.95
CA LYS A 71 -10.02 -7.35 1.21
C LYS A 71 -10.17 -7.93 -0.19
N ILE A 72 -9.06 -8.22 -0.87
CA ILE A 72 -9.09 -8.85 -2.21
C ILE A 72 -9.54 -10.31 -2.09
N PHE A 73 -9.07 -11.04 -1.08
CA PHE A 73 -9.49 -12.43 -0.85
C PHE A 73 -10.96 -12.54 -0.39
N GLU A 74 -11.49 -11.53 0.29
CA GLU A 74 -12.90 -11.47 0.71
C GLU A 74 -13.87 -11.04 -0.40
N THR A 75 -13.37 -10.52 -1.54
CA THR A 75 -14.25 -10.10 -2.64
C THR A 75 -14.81 -11.35 -3.35
N PRO A 76 -16.13 -11.64 -3.29
CA PRO A 76 -16.68 -12.82 -3.95
C PRO A 76 -16.55 -12.66 -5.46
N ILE A 77 -15.91 -13.63 -6.10
CA ILE A 77 -15.96 -13.85 -7.55
C ILE A 77 -17.44 -14.12 -7.90
N GLY A 78 -18.25 -13.10 -8.17
CA GLY A 78 -19.68 -13.37 -8.38
C GLY A 78 -20.66 -12.23 -8.59
N LYS A 79 -20.25 -10.98 -8.81
CA LYS A 79 -21.18 -9.93 -9.29
C LYS A 79 -20.55 -9.05 -10.37
N ILE A 80 -20.21 -9.68 -11.49
CA ILE A 80 -20.20 -9.02 -12.81
C ILE A 80 -20.96 -9.96 -13.75
N VAL A 81 -22.29 -9.87 -13.71
CA VAL A 81 -23.20 -10.17 -14.83
C VAL A 81 -24.34 -9.16 -14.76
#